data_AF-E3QAB3-F1
#
_entry.id   AF-E3QAB3-F1
#
_cell.length_a   1.000
_cell.length_b   1.000
_cell.length_c   1.000
_cell.angle_alpha   90.00
_cell.angle_beta   90.00
_cell.angle_gamma   90.00
#
_symmetry.space_group_name_H-M   'P 1'
#
loop_
_entity.id
_entity.type
_entity.pdbx_description
1 polymer ?
#
loop_
_entity_poly.entity_id
_entity_poly.type
_entity_poly.pdbx_seq_one_letter_code
_entity_poly.pdbx_strand_id
1 'polypeptide(L)'
;MTKPITVFVALTSILYPLAEAKACTEGLEYCGYNLLKKGKYMSEIDNELKRVGLPREDPYERHSLFHCGSNGWIRWNVYCGNCVDGGSGKSDFCR
;
A
#
# COMPACT_ATOMS: atom_id res chain seq x y z
N MET A 1 27.38 -16.88 -57.84
CA MET A 1 26.93 -17.84 -56.80
C MET A 1 27.13 -17.16 -55.45
N THR A 2 26.16 -16.35 -55.02
CA THR A 2 26.24 -15.54 -53.79
C THR A 2 25.24 -16.09 -52.77
N LYS A 3 25.74 -16.54 -51.62
CA LYS A 3 24.94 -17.06 -50.51
C LYS A 3 24.45 -15.89 -49.64
N PRO A 4 23.16 -15.78 -49.31
CA PRO A 4 22.69 -14.76 -48.38
C PRO A 4 23.09 -15.14 -46.95
N ILE A 5 23.78 -14.23 -46.27
CA ILE A 5 24.12 -14.33 -44.85
C ILE A 5 22.90 -13.87 -44.05
N THR A 6 22.28 -14.78 -43.31
CA THR A 6 21.18 -14.48 -42.39
C THR A 6 21.75 -13.91 -41.09
N VAL A 7 21.46 -12.65 -40.79
CA VAL A 7 21.82 -12.00 -39.52
C VAL A 7 20.66 -12.20 -38.53
N PHE A 8 20.90 -12.92 -37.44
CA PHE A 8 19.97 -13.04 -36.31
C PHE A 8 20.19 -11.87 -35.34
N VAL A 9 19.21 -10.98 -35.21
CA VAL A 9 19.19 -9.92 -34.20
C VAL A 9 18.52 -10.47 -32.94
N ALA A 10 19.28 -10.69 -31.87
CA ALA A 10 18.74 -11.10 -30.57
C ALA A 10 18.24 -9.87 -29.80
N LEU A 11 16.92 -9.75 -29.60
CA LEU A 11 16.34 -8.79 -28.66
C LEU A 11 16.55 -9.31 -27.23
N THR A 12 17.35 -8.62 -26.43
CA THR A 12 17.44 -8.86 -24.99
C THR A 12 16.42 -7.98 -24.26
N SER A 13 15.38 -8.61 -23.71
CA SER A 13 14.41 -7.93 -22.86
C SER A 13 15.04 -7.60 -21.49
N ILE A 14 15.27 -6.32 -21.24
CA ILE A 14 15.72 -5.82 -19.93
C ILE A 14 14.50 -5.85 -19.00
N LEU A 15 14.43 -6.86 -18.13
CA LEU A 15 13.46 -6.89 -17.03
C LEU A 15 13.92 -5.89 -15.96
N TYR A 16 13.31 -4.72 -15.93
CA TYR A 16 13.47 -3.79 -14.81
C TYR A 16 12.71 -4.36 -13.59
N PRO A 17 13.32 -4.40 -12.40
CA PRO A 17 12.58 -4.73 -11.19
C PRO A 17 11.53 -3.65 -10.95
N LEU A 18 10.26 -4.03 -11.01
CA LEU A 18 9.17 -3.18 -10.56
C LEU A 18 9.36 -2.99 -9.05
N ALA A 19 9.57 -1.74 -8.62
CA ALA A 19 9.56 -1.41 -7.20
C ALA A 19 8.15 -1.66 -6.64
N GLU A 20 7.93 -2.86 -6.12
CA GLU A 20 6.70 -3.21 -5.42
C GLU A 20 6.67 -2.40 -4.12
N ALA A 21 5.68 -1.52 -3.98
CA ALA A 21 5.46 -0.82 -2.71
C ALA A 21 5.24 -1.89 -1.63
N LYS A 22 5.89 -1.74 -0.47
CA LYS A 22 5.80 -2.73 0.59
C LYS A 22 4.35 -2.79 1.10
N ALA A 23 3.66 -3.89 0.80
CA ALA A 23 2.33 -4.15 1.31
C ALA A 23 2.30 -4.14 2.85
N CYS A 24 1.16 -3.74 3.42
CA CYS A 24 0.83 -3.95 4.82
C CYS A 24 0.87 -5.45 5.15
N THR A 25 1.13 -5.78 6.41
CA THR A 25 1.15 -7.20 6.83
C THR A 25 -0.27 -7.65 7.09
N GLU A 26 -0.73 -8.66 6.34
CA GLU A 26 -2.07 -9.22 6.44
C GLU A 26 -2.41 -9.61 7.89
N GLY A 27 -3.62 -9.26 8.32
CA GLY A 27 -4.14 -9.52 9.66
C GLY A 27 -3.75 -8.49 10.73
N LEU A 28 -2.87 -7.53 10.42
CA LEU A 28 -2.53 -6.44 11.34
C LEU A 28 -3.40 -5.20 11.12
N GLU A 29 -3.60 -4.45 12.20
CA GLU A 29 -4.16 -3.10 12.14
C GLU A 29 -3.04 -2.07 11.97
N TYR A 30 -3.31 -1.01 11.22
CA TYR A 30 -2.38 0.09 11.01
C TYR A 30 -3.07 1.44 11.20
N CYS A 31 -2.40 2.35 11.89
CA CYS A 31 -2.70 3.76 11.81
C CYS A 31 -2.47 4.24 10.38
N GLY A 32 -3.34 5.12 9.89
CA GLY A 32 -3.18 5.69 8.56
C GLY A 32 -1.80 6.32 8.32
N TYR A 33 -1.24 7.01 9.33
CA TYR A 33 0.13 7.55 9.21
C TYR A 33 1.21 6.47 9.02
N ASN A 34 1.02 5.26 9.55
CA ASN A 34 1.97 4.16 9.40
C ASN A 34 1.83 3.49 8.03
N LEU A 35 0.60 3.38 7.50
CA LEU A 35 0.39 2.98 6.10
C LEU A 35 1.07 3.96 5.13
N LEU A 36 0.89 5.27 5.33
CA LEU A 36 1.51 6.30 4.49
C LEU A 36 3.05 6.30 4.53
N LYS A 37 3.65 5.88 5.66
CA LYS A 37 5.11 5.67 5.74
C LYS A 37 5.57 4.40 5.04
N LYS A 38 4.72 3.36 5.01
CA LYS A 38 5.07 2.03 4.49
C LYS A 38 5.02 1.97 2.97
N GLY A 39 4.08 2.69 2.34
CA GLY A 39 3.87 2.64 0.90
C GLY A 39 2.88 3.70 0.39
N LYS A 40 2.46 3.55 -0.86
CA LYS A 40 1.54 4.46 -1.55
C LYS A 40 0.08 4.17 -1.18
N TYR A 41 -0.29 4.34 0.09
CA TYR A 41 -1.62 4.01 0.61
C TYR A 41 -2.66 5.13 0.55
N MET A 42 -2.27 6.34 0.12
CA MET A 42 -3.16 7.51 0.18
C MET A 42 -4.47 7.31 -0.59
N SER A 43 -4.40 6.77 -1.82
CA SER A 43 -5.58 6.50 -2.63
C SER A 43 -6.53 5.49 -1.99
N GLU A 44 -5.99 4.43 -1.37
CA GLU A 44 -6.75 3.39 -0.71
C GLU A 44 -7.40 3.91 0.58
N ILE A 45 -6.68 4.76 1.33
CA ILE A 45 -7.20 5.45 2.50
C ILE A 45 -8.39 6.34 2.08
N ASP A 46 -8.21 7.17 1.04
CA ASP A 46 -9.27 8.05 0.53
C ASP A 46 -10.51 7.28 0.08
N ASN A 47 -10.30 6.15 -0.60
CA ASN A 47 -11.39 5.29 -1.06
C ASN A 47 -12.15 4.68 0.11
N GLU A 48 -11.45 4.26 1.16
CA GLU A 48 -12.07 3.71 2.36
C GLU A 48 -12.81 4.78 3.17
N LEU A 49 -12.23 5.96 3.35
CA LEU A 49 -12.90 7.08 4.02
C LEU A 49 -14.15 7.51 3.26
N LYS A 50 -14.07 7.62 1.93
CA LYS A 50 -15.23 7.88 1.07
C LYS A 50 -16.30 6.80 1.21
N ARG A 51 -15.91 5.53 1.26
CA ARG A 51 -16.83 4.38 1.41
C ARG A 51 -17.64 4.48 2.70
N VAL A 52 -17.04 4.96 3.79
CA VAL A 52 -17.70 5.12 5.09
C VAL A 52 -18.28 6.52 5.34
N GLY A 53 -18.21 7.41 4.35
CA GLY A 53 -18.79 8.75 4.41
C GLY A 53 -17.99 9.75 5.26
N LEU A 54 -16.69 9.52 5.45
CA LEU A 54 -15.80 10.42 6.19
C LEU A 54 -15.06 11.39 5.25
N PRO A 55 -14.62 12.56 5.77
CA PRO A 55 -13.72 13.45 5.04
C PRO A 55 -12.42 12.75 4.66
N ARG A 56 -11.90 13.08 3.46
CA ARG A 56 -10.62 12.60 2.92
C ARG A 56 -9.58 13.68 3.14
N GLU A 57 -9.27 13.87 4.41
CA GLU A 57 -8.30 14.84 4.89
C GLU A 57 -7.89 14.48 6.31
N ASP A 58 -6.83 15.12 6.79
CA ASP A 58 -6.47 15.07 8.19
C ASP A 58 -7.59 15.67 9.06
N PRO A 59 -7.91 15.06 10.21
CA PRO A 59 -7.16 13.97 10.85
C PRO A 59 -7.58 12.55 10.42
N TYR A 60 -8.63 12.39 9.62
CA TYR A 60 -9.22 11.08 9.33
C TYR A 60 -8.27 10.17 8.57
N GLU A 61 -7.50 10.71 7.61
CA GLU A 61 -6.49 9.96 6.85
C GLU A 61 -5.41 9.37 7.75
N ARG A 62 -4.86 10.16 8.67
CA ARG A 62 -3.69 9.73 9.47
C ARG A 62 -4.07 9.06 10.80
N HIS A 63 -5.18 9.45 11.40
CA HIS A 63 -5.57 9.04 12.75
C HIS A 63 -6.72 8.03 12.79
N SER A 64 -7.14 7.50 11.64
CA SER A 64 -7.96 6.29 11.60
C SER A 64 -7.11 5.02 11.67
N LEU A 65 -7.72 3.97 12.21
CA LEU A 65 -7.21 2.61 12.20
C LEU A 65 -7.78 1.86 11.00
N PHE A 66 -6.92 1.09 10.33
CA PHE A 66 -7.26 0.32 9.15
C PHE A 66 -6.79 -1.13 9.32
N HIS A 67 -7.66 -2.08 8.96
CA HIS A 67 -7.32 -3.49 8.90
C HIS A 67 -6.61 -3.80 7.58
N CYS A 68 -5.45 -4.47 7.65
CA CYS A 68 -4.76 -4.98 6.48
C CYS A 68 -5.26 -6.37 6.08
N GLY A 69 -5.84 -6.50 4.90
CA GLY A 69 -6.23 -7.78 4.32
C GLY A 69 -5.22 -8.35 3.32
N SER A 70 -5.63 -9.42 2.65
CA SER A 70 -4.80 -10.15 1.69
C SER A 70 -4.30 -9.25 0.54
N ASN A 71 -3.12 -9.50 -0.02
CA ASN A 71 -2.53 -8.67 -1.07
C ASN A 71 -2.33 -7.18 -0.69
N GLY A 72 -2.38 -6.84 0.60
CA GLY A 72 -2.13 -5.49 1.09
C GLY A 72 -3.28 -4.50 0.91
N TRP A 73 -4.51 -4.97 0.60
CA TRP A 73 -5.69 -4.09 0.63
C TRP A 73 -6.01 -3.70 2.07
N ILE A 74 -6.61 -2.53 2.26
CA ILE A 74 -6.99 -2.02 3.59
C ILE A 74 -8.50 -1.82 3.71
N ARG A 75 -9.06 -2.07 4.89
CA ARG A 75 -10.42 -1.64 5.27
C ARG A 75 -10.33 -0.63 6.40
N TRP A 76 -11.07 0.46 6.29
CA TRP A 76 -11.26 1.35 7.43
C TRP A 76 -11.98 0.60 8.57
N ASN A 77 -11.47 0.77 9.79
CA ASN A 77 -11.99 0.15 11.01
C ASN A 77 -12.67 1.20 11.91
N VAL A 78 -11.91 2.22 12.35
CA VAL A 78 -12.42 3.27 13.24
C VAL A 78 -11.56 4.53 13.16
N TYR A 79 -12.15 5.70 13.42
CA TYR A 79 -11.40 6.92 13.67
C TYR A 79 -10.97 6.97 15.14
N CYS A 80 -9.65 7.00 15.42
CA CYS A 80 -9.15 6.97 16.80
C CYS A 80 -9.04 8.36 17.44
N GLY A 81 -8.89 9.43 16.65
CA GLY A 81 -8.35 10.71 17.13
C GLY A 81 -6.86 10.61 17.51
N ASN A 82 -6.53 9.73 18.46
CA ASN A 82 -5.17 9.38 18.82
C ASN A 82 -4.88 7.90 18.49
N CYS A 83 -4.19 7.68 17.38
CA CYS A 83 -3.78 6.35 16.93
C CYS A 83 -2.32 6.09 17.31
N VAL A 84 -2.05 4.94 17.94
CA VAL A 84 -0.76 4.59 18.54
C VAL A 84 -0.11 3.44 17.77
N ASP A 85 1.16 3.63 17.41
CA ASP A 85 2.00 2.60 16.78
C ASP A 85 2.24 1.44 17.75
N GLY A 86 1.84 0.23 17.35
CA GLY A 86 2.01 -0.99 18.14
C GLY A 86 3.45 -1.54 18.13
N GLY A 87 4.28 -1.06 17.22
CA GLY A 87 5.65 -1.49 16.97
C GLY A 87 5.75 -2.59 15.90
N SER A 88 7.00 -2.95 15.57
CA SER A 88 7.29 -3.92 14.51
C SER A 88 6.59 -5.26 14.70
N GLY A 89 5.83 -5.68 13.69
CA GLY A 89 5.10 -6.96 13.69
C GLY A 89 3.88 -7.00 14.60
N LYS A 90 3.40 -5.85 15.09
CA LYS A 90 2.23 -5.73 15.95
C LYS A 90 1.20 -4.80 15.33
N SER A 91 -0.06 -5.00 15.73
CA SER A 91 -1.17 -4.13 15.34
C SER A 91 -1.08 -2.79 16.06
N ASP A 92 -1.32 -1.72 15.32
CA ASP A 92 -1.59 -0.39 15.86
C ASP A 92 -2.94 -0.37 16.59
N PHE A 93 -3.19 0.64 17.43
CA PHE A 93 -4.41 0.70 18.24
C PHE A 93 -4.83 2.13 18.60
N CYS A 94 -6.11 2.31 18.92
CA CYS A 94 -6.65 3.58 19.43
C CYS A 94 -6.40 3.73 20.94
N ARG A 95 -6.18 4.98 21.40
CA ARG A 95 -6.00 5.30 22.82
C ARG A 95 -6.69 6.59 23.25
#